data_AF-A0A9W6IKL5-F1
#
_entry.id   AF-A0A9W6IKL5-F1
#
_cell.length_a   1.000
_cell.length_b   1.000
_cell.length_c   1.000
_cell.angle_alpha   90.00
_cell.angle_beta   90.00
_cell.angle_gamma   90.00
#
_symmetry.space_group_name_H-M   'P 1'
#
loop_
_entity.id
_entity.type
_entity.pdbx_description
1 polymer ?
#
loop_
_entity_poly.entity_id
_entity_poly.type
_entity_poly.pdbx_seq_one_letter_code
_entity_poly.pdbx_strand_id
1 'polypeptide(L)'
;MFVSSLTALVLTMSVAQDAAEPAPETAAGSAPAPQLQLDIAPPRTEGMVRRSAGQYAAYHGVVADLREAPIGSGDDLDMAMDRLSAFYGEDRLAPAWIAYASIIAAHHPDYIDQVRELADYYGPNAAMSGLMNDPAFATSFSAAGDAQDSVIDAVGRDNAEIREVSERYRSAAYSLQSERWANRVYRDRAERLAAISELTESPLTLPDTLRLSSGSSLGAAVPASALFERIAPLDMATPVDDTLTPQLSLTVGEAIPDPDRSRVGRILSVAALQSLQDTGADTDAAIDSLLSDPMVERCLAWVRLDLQQCVAAGHFKYEDSFCIAEHALLDVSRCLDTADTSE
;
A
#
# COMPACT_ATOMS: atom_id res chain seq x y z
N MET A 1 73.20 -33.45 63.86
CA MET A 1 72.97 -33.07 65.27
C MET A 1 72.13 -31.79 65.27
N PHE A 2 70.93 -31.86 65.87
CA PHE A 2 70.04 -30.78 66.37
C PHE A 2 69.71 -29.61 65.40
N VAL A 3 68.51 -29.44 64.82
CA VAL A 3 67.11 -29.36 65.32
C VAL A 3 66.91 -28.34 66.46
N SER A 4 66.22 -27.23 66.14
CA SER A 4 65.26 -26.44 66.97
C SER A 4 65.32 -24.95 66.57
N SER A 5 64.26 -24.15 66.53
CA SER A 5 62.82 -24.32 66.79
C SER A 5 62.07 -23.05 66.35
N LEU A 6 60.77 -23.22 66.10
CA LEU A 6 59.68 -22.24 65.97
C LEU A 6 59.77 -21.04 66.93
N THR A 7 59.29 -19.85 66.53
CA THR A 7 58.05 -19.25 67.07
C THR A 7 57.63 -17.97 66.33
N ALA A 8 56.30 -17.81 66.23
CA ALA A 8 55.58 -16.81 65.45
C ALA A 8 55.50 -15.43 66.12
N LEU A 9 55.29 -14.37 65.33
CA LEU A 9 54.49 -13.22 65.76
C LEU A 9 53.95 -12.42 64.57
N VAL A 10 52.63 -12.41 64.44
CA VAL A 10 51.86 -11.47 63.60
C VAL A 10 51.64 -10.21 64.42
N LEU A 11 51.94 -9.04 63.86
CA LEU A 11 51.45 -7.76 64.38
C LEU A 11 51.23 -6.76 63.23
N THR A 12 49.97 -6.53 62.90
CA THR A 12 49.50 -5.42 62.05
C THR A 12 49.15 -4.24 62.94
N MET A 13 49.79 -3.08 62.75
CA MET A 13 49.23 -1.77 63.10
C MET A 13 49.69 -0.69 62.12
N SER A 14 48.70 -0.10 61.47
CA SER A 14 48.67 1.19 60.76
C SER A 14 48.50 2.32 61.81
N VAL A 15 48.73 3.63 61.64
CA VAL A 15 48.73 4.63 60.54
C VAL A 15 49.59 5.84 61.03
N ALA A 16 49.87 6.77 60.09
CA ALA A 16 50.09 8.23 60.26
C ALA A 16 51.54 8.68 60.42
N GLN A 17 52.04 9.76 59.83
CA GLN A 17 51.64 10.66 58.74
C GLN A 17 52.86 11.59 58.59
N ASP A 18 53.32 11.92 57.38
CA ASP A 18 53.86 13.27 57.17
C ASP A 18 53.79 13.68 55.70
N ALA A 19 53.55 14.98 55.50
CA ALA A 19 52.97 15.60 54.33
C ALA A 19 53.99 15.94 53.22
N ALA A 20 53.54 15.85 51.97
CA ALA A 20 54.14 16.52 50.83
C ALA A 20 53.04 17.10 49.90
N GLU A 21 53.33 18.30 49.40
CA GLU A 21 52.54 19.31 48.69
C GLU A 21 51.98 18.86 47.31
N PRO A 22 50.89 19.45 46.77
CA PRO A 22 50.06 18.81 45.76
C PRO A 22 50.50 19.10 44.31
N ALA A 23 50.47 18.07 43.48
CA ALA A 23 50.52 18.17 42.01
C ALA A 23 49.08 18.29 41.44
N PRO A 24 48.87 19.00 40.33
CA PRO A 24 47.53 19.30 39.83
C PRO A 24 46.82 18.03 39.35
N GLU A 25 45.56 17.87 39.77
CA GLU A 25 44.65 16.85 39.25
C GLU A 25 44.60 16.94 37.72
N THR A 26 45.22 15.97 37.05
CA THR A 26 44.88 15.64 35.67
C THR A 26 43.42 15.18 35.66
N ALA A 27 42.55 16.07 35.17
CA ALA A 27 41.16 15.78 34.89
C ALA A 27 41.05 14.41 34.20
N ALA A 28 40.33 13.49 34.84
CA ALA A 28 39.93 12.25 34.23
C ALA A 28 39.15 12.58 32.94
N GLY A 29 39.76 12.28 31.78
CA GLY A 29 39.10 12.45 30.50
C GLY A 29 37.80 11.66 30.48
N SER A 30 36.67 12.35 30.32
CA SER A 30 35.40 11.69 30.08
C SER A 30 35.54 10.87 28.81
N ALA A 31 35.41 9.54 28.90
CA ALA A 31 35.22 8.72 27.72
C ALA A 31 34.00 9.27 26.95
N PRO A 32 34.11 9.54 25.63
CA PRO A 32 32.97 10.01 24.87
C PRO A 32 31.86 8.96 24.92
N ALA A 33 30.64 9.40 25.22
CA ALA A 33 29.46 8.52 25.20
C ALA A 33 29.35 7.85 23.82
N PRO A 34 28.95 6.57 23.75
CA PRO A 34 28.77 5.89 22.47
C PRO A 34 27.77 6.68 21.63
N GLN A 35 28.24 7.26 20.53
CA GLN A 35 27.38 7.93 19.58
C GLN A 35 26.85 6.89 18.61
N LEU A 36 25.52 6.79 18.51
CA LEU A 36 24.85 6.00 17.51
C LEU A 36 25.11 6.66 16.14
N GLN A 37 26.14 6.18 15.43
CA GLN A 37 26.41 6.58 14.06
C GLN A 37 25.41 5.85 13.16
N LEU A 38 24.33 6.55 12.80
CA LEU A 38 23.43 6.13 11.72
C LEU A 38 24.16 6.40 10.41
N ASP A 39 24.89 5.39 9.93
CA ASP A 39 25.31 5.39 8.54
C ASP A 39 24.05 5.49 7.67
N ILE A 40 24.04 6.43 6.73
CA ILE A 40 23.00 6.50 5.72
C ILE A 40 23.10 5.19 4.95
N ALA A 41 22.15 4.29 5.18
CA ALA A 41 22.05 3.06 4.42
C ALA A 41 22.07 3.44 2.93
N PRO A 42 22.86 2.77 2.07
CA PRO A 42 22.82 3.03 0.65
C PRO A 42 21.37 2.97 0.19
N PRO A 43 20.94 3.84 -0.76
CA PRO A 43 19.56 3.85 -1.22
C PRO A 43 19.20 2.43 -1.66
N ARG A 44 18.30 1.78 -0.90
CA ARG A 44 17.78 0.48 -1.31
C ARG A 44 17.00 0.72 -2.60
N THR A 45 17.41 0.05 -3.68
CA THR A 45 16.61 0.03 -4.90
C THR A 45 15.22 -0.45 -4.54
N GLU A 46 14.22 0.39 -4.78
CA GLU A 46 12.84 0.08 -4.43
C GLU A 46 12.38 -1.16 -5.21
N GLY A 47 12.05 -2.24 -4.50
CA GLY A 47 11.60 -3.51 -5.08
C GLY A 47 10.33 -3.32 -5.91
N MET A 48 10.13 -4.19 -6.91
CA MET A 48 9.02 -4.12 -7.86
C MET A 48 7.66 -3.98 -7.18
N VAL A 49 7.36 -4.82 -6.18
CA VAL A 49 6.10 -4.78 -5.43
C VAL A 49 5.87 -3.42 -4.80
N ARG A 50 6.88 -2.86 -4.12
CA ARG A 50 6.74 -1.57 -3.45
C ARG A 50 6.45 -0.44 -4.46
N ARG A 51 7.17 -0.46 -5.59
CA ARG A 51 6.96 0.50 -6.68
C ARG A 51 5.55 0.41 -7.26
N SER A 52 5.05 -0.80 -7.52
CA SER A 52 3.69 -1.03 -8.02
C SER A 52 2.64 -0.63 -6.99
N ALA A 53 2.81 -1.00 -5.72
CA ALA A 53 1.91 -0.59 -4.63
C ALA A 53 1.82 0.94 -4.52
N GLY A 54 2.93 1.65 -4.72
CA GLY A 54 2.95 3.11 -4.77
C GLY A 54 2.05 3.71 -5.86
N GLN A 55 1.86 3.03 -7.00
CA GLN A 55 0.95 3.49 -8.06
C GLN A 55 -0.52 3.35 -7.65
N TYR A 56 -0.90 2.24 -7.01
CA TYR A 56 -2.28 2.02 -6.53
C TYR A 56 -2.63 3.01 -5.44
N ALA A 57 -1.66 3.21 -4.56
CA ALA A 57 -1.79 4.15 -3.49
C ALA A 57 -1.92 5.58 -4.11
N ALA A 58 -1.15 5.95 -5.14
CA ALA A 58 -1.29 7.25 -5.80
C ALA A 58 -2.66 7.45 -6.49
N TYR A 59 -3.23 6.38 -7.04
CA TYR A 59 -4.60 6.37 -7.55
C TYR A 59 -5.61 6.71 -6.45
N HIS A 60 -5.48 6.10 -5.27
CA HIS A 60 -6.33 6.44 -4.12
C HIS A 60 -6.11 7.86 -3.59
N GLY A 61 -4.90 8.41 -3.74
CA GLY A 61 -4.68 9.84 -3.52
C GLY A 61 -5.53 10.73 -4.45
N VAL A 62 -5.66 10.35 -5.73
CA VAL A 62 -6.57 11.03 -6.66
C VAL A 62 -8.03 10.87 -6.24
N VAL A 63 -8.46 9.66 -5.87
CA VAL A 63 -9.84 9.41 -5.42
C VAL A 63 -10.16 10.28 -4.19
N ALA A 64 -9.28 10.30 -3.20
CA ALA A 64 -9.43 11.13 -1.99
C ALA A 64 -9.50 12.62 -2.32
N ASP A 65 -8.63 13.14 -3.19
CA ASP A 65 -8.67 14.54 -3.65
C ASP A 65 -10.01 14.88 -4.34
N LEU A 66 -10.54 13.95 -5.14
CA LEU A 66 -11.80 14.14 -5.87
C LEU A 66 -13.05 14.08 -4.99
N ARG A 67 -12.96 13.55 -3.77
CA ARG A 67 -14.04 13.62 -2.78
C ARG A 67 -14.39 15.07 -2.43
N GLU A 68 -13.39 15.94 -2.35
CA GLU A 68 -13.54 17.35 -1.95
C GLU A 68 -13.40 18.34 -3.12
N ALA A 69 -12.83 17.92 -4.25
CA ALA A 69 -12.61 18.78 -5.41
C ALA A 69 -13.90 19.46 -5.92
N PRO A 70 -13.86 20.75 -6.33
CA PRO A 70 -15.04 21.43 -6.85
C PRO A 70 -15.60 20.73 -8.10
N ILE A 71 -16.93 20.77 -8.26
CA ILE A 71 -17.62 20.37 -9.50
C ILE A 71 -18.43 21.60 -9.97
N GLY A 72 -17.73 22.67 -10.35
CA GLY A 72 -18.31 23.97 -10.66
C GLY A 72 -18.21 24.38 -12.13
N SER A 73 -17.43 23.66 -12.92
CA SER A 73 -17.13 23.99 -14.31
C SER A 73 -16.87 22.75 -15.17
N GLY A 74 -16.82 22.94 -16.48
CA GLY A 74 -16.41 21.89 -17.41
C GLY A 74 -14.96 21.46 -17.18
N ASP A 75 -14.09 22.42 -16.87
CA ASP A 75 -12.66 22.18 -16.62
C ASP A 75 -12.46 21.31 -15.35
N ASP A 76 -13.31 21.47 -14.33
CA ASP A 76 -13.28 20.62 -13.14
C ASP A 76 -13.57 19.14 -13.49
N LEU A 77 -14.56 18.90 -14.36
CA LEU A 77 -14.91 17.56 -14.83
C LEU A 77 -13.81 16.96 -15.70
N ASP A 78 -13.20 17.77 -16.58
CA ASP A 78 -12.09 17.32 -17.42
C ASP A 78 -10.87 16.96 -16.57
N MET A 79 -10.53 17.80 -15.59
CA MET A 79 -9.46 17.54 -14.64
C MET A 79 -9.69 16.25 -13.84
N ALA A 80 -10.91 16.03 -13.36
CA ALA A 80 -11.25 14.81 -12.63
C ALA A 80 -11.06 13.56 -13.50
N MET A 81 -11.61 13.60 -14.71
CA MET A 81 -11.52 12.51 -15.67
C MET A 81 -10.07 12.25 -16.12
N ASP A 82 -9.27 13.29 -16.33
CA ASP A 82 -7.85 13.18 -16.69
C ASP A 82 -7.02 12.50 -15.59
N ARG A 83 -7.19 12.95 -14.34
CA ARG A 83 -6.47 12.40 -13.19
C ARG A 83 -6.78 10.93 -12.97
N LEU A 84 -8.03 10.52 -13.16
CA LEU A 84 -8.45 9.12 -13.08
C LEU A 84 -7.92 8.30 -14.27
N SER A 85 -8.10 8.79 -15.50
CA SER A 85 -7.74 8.07 -16.73
C SER A 85 -6.25 7.75 -16.85
N ALA A 86 -5.38 8.54 -16.22
CA ALA A 86 -3.94 8.28 -16.17
C ALA A 86 -3.58 6.89 -15.58
N PHE A 87 -4.46 6.31 -14.75
CA PHE A 87 -4.25 5.01 -14.11
C PHE A 87 -4.85 3.83 -14.89
N TYR A 88 -5.70 4.06 -15.88
CA TYR A 88 -6.37 2.99 -16.65
C TYR A 88 -5.61 2.56 -17.91
N GLY A 89 -4.42 3.13 -18.13
CA GLY A 89 -3.53 2.79 -19.24
C GLY A 89 -2.62 1.60 -18.97
N GLU A 90 -2.22 0.87 -20.03
CA GLU A 90 -1.18 -0.17 -19.99
C GLU A 90 -1.34 -1.21 -18.87
N ASP A 91 -2.59 -1.57 -18.53
CA ASP A 91 -2.91 -2.57 -17.50
C ASP A 91 -2.30 -2.27 -16.12
N ARG A 92 -1.83 -1.04 -15.86
CA ARG A 92 -0.98 -0.71 -14.71
C ARG A 92 -1.68 -0.75 -13.35
N LEU A 93 -2.99 -0.53 -13.31
CA LEU A 93 -3.74 -0.51 -12.04
C LEU A 93 -3.93 -1.90 -11.45
N ALA A 94 -4.06 -2.95 -12.26
CA ALA A 94 -4.17 -4.34 -11.79
C ALA A 94 -2.94 -4.82 -10.99
N PRO A 95 -1.70 -4.77 -11.52
CA PRO A 95 -0.51 -5.15 -10.76
C PRO A 95 -0.23 -4.22 -9.59
N ALA A 96 -0.61 -2.94 -9.69
CA ALA A 96 -0.51 -2.00 -8.59
C ALA A 96 -1.41 -2.41 -7.41
N TRP A 97 -2.66 -2.78 -7.69
CA TRP A 97 -3.64 -3.23 -6.71
C TRP A 97 -3.21 -4.55 -6.04
N ILE A 98 -2.77 -5.55 -6.81
CA ILE A 98 -2.25 -6.82 -6.26
C ILE A 98 -1.03 -6.56 -5.39
N ALA A 99 -0.10 -5.71 -5.85
CA ALA A 99 1.10 -5.38 -5.10
C ALA A 99 0.78 -4.74 -3.75
N TYR A 100 -0.13 -3.77 -3.71
CA TYR A 100 -0.58 -3.16 -2.46
C TYR A 100 -1.24 -4.19 -1.53
N ALA A 101 -2.18 -5.00 -2.04
CA ALA A 101 -2.84 -6.02 -1.24
C ALA A 101 -1.85 -7.08 -0.70
N SER A 102 -0.80 -7.40 -1.46
CA SER A 102 0.24 -8.33 -1.01
C SER A 102 1.07 -7.78 0.16
N ILE A 103 1.25 -6.45 0.23
CA ILE A 103 1.93 -5.82 1.37
C ILE A 103 1.10 -6.00 2.64
N ILE A 104 -0.23 -5.88 2.54
CA ILE A 104 -1.15 -6.14 3.67
C ILE A 104 -1.00 -7.59 4.14
N ALA A 105 -1.07 -8.56 3.23
CA ALA A 105 -0.86 -9.97 3.59
C ALA A 105 0.53 -10.23 4.22
N ALA A 106 1.57 -9.52 3.77
CA ALA A 106 2.92 -9.64 4.31
C ALA A 106 3.06 -9.14 5.77
N HIS A 107 2.07 -8.42 6.30
CA HIS A 107 2.04 -7.99 7.70
C HIS A 107 1.60 -9.07 8.69
N HIS A 108 1.28 -10.28 8.22
CA HIS A 108 0.89 -11.41 9.06
C HIS A 108 2.08 -12.35 9.33
N PRO A 109 2.82 -12.20 10.44
CA PRO A 109 4.05 -12.96 10.68
C PRO A 109 3.81 -14.47 10.75
N ASP A 110 2.71 -14.93 11.35
CA ASP A 110 2.39 -16.37 11.45
C ASP A 110 2.16 -17.00 10.07
N TYR A 111 1.58 -16.25 9.14
CA TYR A 111 1.44 -16.67 7.74
C TYR A 111 2.81 -16.76 7.06
N ILE A 112 3.64 -15.71 7.21
CA ILE A 112 4.98 -15.66 6.64
C ILE A 112 5.89 -16.76 7.20
N ASP A 113 5.76 -17.07 8.49
CA ASP A 113 6.55 -18.12 9.13
C ASP A 113 6.17 -19.52 8.61
N GLN A 114 4.89 -19.78 8.33
CA GLN A 114 4.45 -21.03 7.68
C GLN A 114 4.94 -21.15 6.23
N VAL A 115 5.00 -20.04 5.50
CA VAL A 115 5.59 -20.00 4.15
C VAL A 115 7.08 -20.35 4.19
N ARG A 116 7.81 -19.80 5.17
CA ARG A 116 9.24 -20.11 5.38
C ARG A 116 9.45 -21.57 5.81
N GLU A 117 8.61 -22.10 6.71
CA GLU A 117 8.65 -23.50 7.12
C GLU A 117 8.45 -24.45 5.94
N LEU A 118 7.53 -24.12 5.02
CA LEU A 118 7.36 -24.88 3.78
C LEU A 118 8.63 -24.89 2.92
N ALA A 119 9.27 -23.73 2.77
CA ALA A 119 10.52 -23.61 2.02
C ALA A 119 11.68 -24.33 2.70
N ASP A 120 11.76 -24.33 4.03
CA ASP A 120 12.76 -25.08 4.80
C ASP A 120 12.55 -26.60 4.64
N TYR A 121 11.30 -27.06 4.54
CA TYR A 121 10.97 -28.48 4.42
C TYR A 121 11.14 -29.02 2.99
N TYR A 122 10.60 -28.33 1.97
CA TYR A 122 10.61 -28.80 0.58
C TYR A 122 11.72 -28.18 -0.29
N GLY A 123 12.39 -27.15 0.21
CA GLY A 123 13.33 -26.31 -0.55
C GLY A 123 12.63 -25.09 -1.19
N PRO A 124 13.34 -23.96 -1.34
CA PRO A 124 12.75 -22.69 -1.78
C PRO A 124 12.21 -22.75 -3.22
N ASN A 125 12.88 -23.49 -4.12
CA ASN A 125 12.42 -23.65 -5.50
C ASN A 125 11.11 -24.45 -5.60
N ALA A 126 10.92 -25.46 -4.76
CA ALA A 126 9.70 -26.25 -4.73
C ALA A 126 8.54 -25.44 -4.14
N ALA A 127 8.80 -24.69 -3.06
CA ALA A 127 7.83 -23.77 -2.47
C ALA A 127 7.39 -22.69 -3.47
N MET A 128 8.35 -22.04 -4.14
CA MET A 128 8.08 -21.05 -5.19
C MET A 128 7.25 -21.64 -6.33
N SER A 129 7.64 -22.81 -6.86
CA SER A 129 6.89 -23.48 -7.92
C SER A 129 5.46 -23.82 -7.50
N GLY A 130 5.24 -24.26 -6.26
CA GLY A 130 3.90 -24.50 -5.72
C GLY A 130 3.03 -23.25 -5.73
N LEU A 131 3.56 -22.15 -5.16
CA LEU A 131 2.86 -20.86 -5.05
C LEU A 131 2.56 -20.21 -6.41
N MET A 132 3.40 -20.44 -7.42
CA MET A 132 3.18 -19.94 -8.78
C MET A 132 2.13 -20.73 -9.56
N ASN A 133 2.20 -22.06 -9.49
CA ASN A 133 1.37 -22.93 -10.32
C ASN A 133 -0.05 -23.10 -9.77
N ASP A 134 -0.21 -23.01 -8.45
CA ASP A 134 -1.51 -23.00 -7.78
C ASP A 134 -1.56 -21.85 -6.77
N PRO A 135 -1.93 -20.63 -7.19
CA PRO A 135 -1.97 -19.50 -6.27
C PRO A 135 -2.97 -19.68 -5.12
N ALA A 136 -4.02 -20.48 -5.31
CA ALA A 136 -4.95 -20.81 -4.23
C ALA A 136 -4.30 -21.66 -3.13
N PHE A 137 -3.15 -22.29 -3.40
CA PHE A 137 -2.36 -22.97 -2.36
C PHE A 137 -1.98 -22.02 -1.22
N ALA A 138 -1.75 -20.74 -1.52
CA ALA A 138 -1.43 -19.74 -0.51
C ALA A 138 -2.57 -19.49 0.50
N THR A 139 -3.82 -19.86 0.16
CA THR A 139 -4.96 -19.79 1.09
C THR A 139 -5.09 -21.03 1.97
N SER A 140 -4.27 -22.08 1.73
CA SER A 140 -4.37 -23.36 2.44
C SER A 140 -3.55 -23.44 3.73
N PHE A 141 -2.63 -22.50 3.94
CA PHE A 141 -1.88 -22.39 5.19
C PHE A 141 -2.84 -22.11 6.36
N SER A 142 -2.56 -22.73 7.50
CA SER A 142 -3.44 -22.60 8.67
C SER A 142 -3.54 -21.16 9.20
N ALA A 143 -2.48 -20.36 9.06
CA ALA A 143 -2.47 -18.94 9.40
C ALA A 143 -2.88 -18.02 8.25
N ALA A 144 -3.33 -18.55 7.11
CA ALA A 144 -3.75 -17.71 5.98
C ALA A 144 -5.05 -16.95 6.25
N GLY A 145 -5.90 -17.41 7.18
CA GLY A 145 -7.20 -16.78 7.48
C GLY A 145 -7.08 -15.30 7.83
N ASP A 146 -6.27 -14.96 8.84
CA ASP A 146 -6.09 -13.57 9.29
C ASP A 146 -5.53 -12.66 8.17
N ALA A 147 -4.66 -13.20 7.32
CA ALA A 147 -4.10 -12.50 6.17
C ALA A 147 -5.14 -12.28 5.06
N GLN A 148 -6.00 -13.26 4.80
CA GLN A 148 -7.11 -13.14 3.85
C GLN A 148 -8.10 -12.08 4.31
N ASP A 149 -8.53 -12.16 5.57
CA ASP A 149 -9.50 -11.22 6.14
C ASP A 149 -8.97 -9.78 6.08
N SER A 150 -7.69 -9.57 6.42
CA SER A 150 -7.09 -8.23 6.35
C SER A 150 -6.98 -7.68 4.94
N VAL A 151 -6.70 -8.53 3.94
CA VAL A 151 -6.71 -8.16 2.52
C VAL A 151 -8.12 -7.77 2.08
N ILE A 152 -9.12 -8.61 2.37
CA ILE A 152 -10.52 -8.39 1.99
C ILE A 152 -11.03 -7.09 2.62
N ASP A 153 -10.78 -6.88 3.92
CA ASP A 153 -11.23 -5.68 4.64
C ASP A 153 -10.57 -4.41 4.11
N ALA A 154 -9.28 -4.47 3.75
CA ALA A 154 -8.57 -3.32 3.19
C ALA A 154 -9.09 -2.96 1.78
N VAL A 155 -9.20 -3.96 0.89
CA VAL A 155 -9.73 -3.75 -0.46
C VAL A 155 -11.19 -3.32 -0.43
N GLY A 156 -12.00 -3.88 0.46
CA GLY A 156 -13.39 -3.48 0.65
C GLY A 156 -13.54 -2.01 1.06
N ARG A 157 -12.70 -1.51 1.97
CA ARG A 157 -12.67 -0.09 2.37
C ARG A 157 -12.22 0.83 1.24
N ASP A 158 -11.16 0.46 0.54
CA ASP A 158 -10.68 1.19 -0.64
C ASP A 158 -11.79 1.29 -1.71
N ASN A 159 -12.50 0.18 -2.00
CA ASN A 159 -13.61 0.18 -2.96
C ASN A 159 -14.81 1.00 -2.46
N ALA A 160 -15.08 1.03 -1.15
CA ALA A 160 -16.11 1.88 -0.58
C ALA A 160 -15.80 3.38 -0.78
N GLU A 161 -14.53 3.78 -0.65
CA GLU A 161 -14.09 5.16 -0.93
C GLU A 161 -14.33 5.53 -2.41
N ILE A 162 -13.98 4.63 -3.35
CA ILE A 162 -14.23 4.85 -4.78
C ILE A 162 -15.73 5.00 -5.06
N ARG A 163 -16.58 4.16 -4.44
CA ARG A 163 -18.04 4.18 -4.61
C ARG A 163 -18.67 5.45 -4.03
N GLU A 164 -18.16 5.95 -2.91
CA GLU A 164 -18.61 7.23 -2.34
C GLU A 164 -18.36 8.38 -3.31
N VAL A 165 -17.16 8.45 -3.90
CA VAL A 165 -16.83 9.48 -4.90
C VAL A 165 -17.67 9.28 -6.16
N SER A 166 -17.93 8.03 -6.59
CA SER A 166 -18.84 7.74 -7.70
C SER A 166 -20.22 8.34 -7.47
N GLU A 167 -20.85 8.06 -6.32
CA GLU A 167 -22.19 8.57 -6.00
C GLU A 167 -22.23 10.10 -5.91
N ARG A 168 -21.15 10.73 -5.44
CA ARG A 168 -21.00 12.19 -5.50
C ARG A 168 -21.07 12.72 -6.93
N TYR A 169 -20.28 12.17 -7.86
CA TYR A 169 -20.30 12.58 -9.27
C TYR A 169 -21.62 12.23 -9.96
N ARG A 170 -22.26 11.12 -9.56
CA ARG A 170 -23.60 10.74 -10.05
C ARG A 170 -24.65 11.77 -9.63
N SER A 171 -24.66 12.16 -8.36
CA SER A 171 -25.53 13.21 -7.82
C SER A 171 -25.27 14.57 -8.48
N ALA A 172 -24.00 14.90 -8.72
CA ALA A 172 -23.62 16.10 -9.44
C ALA A 172 -24.15 16.11 -10.87
N ALA A 173 -24.15 14.98 -11.59
CA ALA A 173 -24.70 14.89 -12.94
C ALA A 173 -26.17 15.33 -13.01
N TYR A 174 -26.99 15.03 -11.99
CA TYR A 174 -28.36 15.52 -11.90
C TYR A 174 -28.45 17.00 -11.53
N SER A 175 -27.67 17.44 -10.54
CA SER A 175 -27.68 18.83 -10.06
C SER A 175 -27.26 19.82 -11.15
N LEU A 176 -26.24 19.45 -11.92
CA LEU A 176 -25.69 20.22 -13.04
C LEU A 176 -26.68 20.40 -14.21
N GLN A 177 -27.76 19.60 -14.31
CA GLN A 177 -28.80 19.82 -15.31
C GLN A 177 -29.53 21.15 -15.12
N SER A 178 -29.43 21.79 -13.95
CA SER A 178 -29.93 23.14 -13.72
C SER A 178 -28.95 24.25 -14.13
N GLU A 179 -27.68 23.90 -14.40
CA GLU A 179 -26.60 24.85 -14.64
C GLU A 179 -26.50 25.24 -16.12
N ARG A 180 -26.44 26.56 -16.38
CA ARG A 180 -26.42 27.10 -17.76
C ARG A 180 -25.15 26.74 -18.52
N TRP A 181 -24.02 26.58 -17.82
CA TRP A 181 -22.76 26.19 -18.45
C TRP A 181 -22.76 24.70 -18.80
N ALA A 182 -23.37 23.86 -17.96
CA ALA A 182 -23.35 22.42 -18.11
C ALA A 182 -24.33 21.90 -19.18
N ASN A 183 -25.41 22.65 -19.44
CA ASN A 183 -26.37 22.38 -20.52
C ASN A 183 -25.93 22.86 -21.91
N ARG A 184 -24.72 23.41 -22.06
CA ARG A 184 -24.21 23.76 -23.39
C ARG A 184 -23.81 22.47 -24.11
N VAL A 185 -24.19 22.38 -25.39
CA VAL A 185 -23.73 21.30 -26.25
C VAL A 185 -22.22 21.34 -26.32
N TYR A 186 -21.58 20.24 -25.93
CA TYR A 186 -20.13 20.12 -25.96
C TYR A 186 -19.70 19.72 -27.37
N ARG A 187 -18.97 20.61 -28.05
CA ARG A 187 -18.65 20.44 -29.49
C ARG A 187 -17.34 19.70 -29.74
N ASP A 188 -16.45 19.67 -28.74
CA ASP A 188 -15.07 19.20 -28.88
C ASP A 188 -14.88 17.79 -28.28
N ARG A 189 -15.90 16.93 -28.45
CA ARG A 189 -15.90 15.54 -27.97
C ARG A 189 -14.72 14.72 -28.50
N ALA A 190 -14.38 14.91 -29.78
CA ALA A 190 -13.24 14.22 -30.39
C ALA A 190 -11.90 14.64 -29.77
N GLU A 191 -11.73 15.91 -29.43
CA GLU A 191 -10.53 16.41 -28.74
C GLU A 191 -10.45 15.85 -27.32
N ARG A 192 -11.58 15.80 -26.60
CA ARG A 192 -11.66 15.17 -25.28
C ARG A 192 -11.25 13.68 -25.32
N LEU A 193 -11.74 12.92 -26.29
CA LEU A 193 -11.37 11.51 -26.46
C LEU A 193 -9.90 11.32 -26.81
N ALA A 194 -9.33 12.22 -27.63
CA ALA A 194 -7.91 12.19 -27.95
C ALA A 194 -7.06 12.43 -26.68
N ALA A 195 -7.43 13.41 -25.84
CA ALA A 195 -6.75 13.69 -24.57
C ALA A 195 -6.79 12.48 -23.61
N ILE A 196 -7.96 11.85 -23.43
CA ILE A 196 -8.08 10.63 -22.59
C ILE A 196 -7.22 9.50 -23.14
N SER A 197 -7.23 9.30 -24.46
CA SER A 197 -6.45 8.25 -25.11
C SER A 197 -4.94 8.48 -24.93
N GLU A 198 -4.48 9.71 -25.11
CA GLU A 198 -3.08 10.10 -24.90
C GLU A 198 -2.64 9.85 -23.44
N LEU A 199 -3.47 10.19 -22.45
CA LEU A 199 -3.18 9.92 -21.04
C LEU A 199 -3.02 8.44 -20.74
N THR A 200 -3.87 7.61 -21.33
CA THR A 200 -3.82 6.15 -21.16
C THR A 200 -2.67 5.47 -21.93
N GLU A 201 -2.07 6.13 -22.91
CA GLU A 201 -0.91 5.65 -23.65
C GLU A 201 0.41 6.23 -23.10
N SER A 202 0.33 7.25 -22.25
CA SER A 202 1.49 7.91 -21.67
C SER A 202 1.99 7.20 -20.40
N PRO A 203 3.31 7.19 -20.16
CA PRO A 203 3.87 6.72 -18.90
C PRO A 203 3.30 7.50 -17.71
N LEU A 204 2.94 6.79 -16.64
CA LEU A 204 2.46 7.41 -15.41
C LEU A 204 3.61 8.20 -14.75
N THR A 205 3.39 9.50 -14.54
CA THR A 205 4.34 10.35 -13.81
C THR A 205 3.81 10.60 -12.40
N LEU A 206 4.35 9.87 -11.43
CA LEU A 206 4.05 10.11 -10.02
C LEU A 206 4.87 11.30 -9.52
N PRO A 207 4.26 12.33 -8.90
CA PRO A 207 5.03 13.38 -8.25
C PRO A 207 5.82 12.81 -7.08
N ASP A 208 6.97 13.41 -6.76
CA ASP A 208 7.90 12.85 -5.77
C ASP A 208 7.30 12.70 -4.36
N THR A 209 6.24 13.44 -4.05
CA THR A 209 5.47 13.34 -2.80
C THR A 209 4.51 12.14 -2.76
N LEU A 210 4.16 11.56 -3.92
CA LEU A 210 3.29 10.38 -4.09
C LEU A 210 4.10 9.08 -4.28
N ARG A 211 5.39 9.09 -3.95
CA ARG A 211 6.17 7.86 -3.81
C ARG A 211 5.99 7.33 -2.40
N LEU A 212 5.70 6.02 -2.28
CA LEU A 212 5.47 5.37 -1.00
C LEU A 212 6.64 5.70 -0.04
N SER A 213 6.34 6.35 1.08
CA SER A 213 7.36 6.67 2.07
C SER A 213 8.00 5.37 2.56
N SER A 214 9.30 5.20 2.27
CA SER A 214 10.08 4.04 2.71
C SER A 214 10.21 3.93 4.24
N GLY A 215 9.74 4.95 4.98
CA GLY A 215 9.85 5.06 6.44
C GLY A 215 8.55 4.86 7.22
N SER A 216 7.39 4.72 6.56
CA SER A 216 6.14 4.46 7.30
C SER A 216 6.04 2.99 7.67
N SER A 217 5.98 2.71 8.97
CA SER A 217 5.55 1.41 9.49
C SER A 217 4.09 1.22 9.09
N LEU A 218 3.85 0.42 8.05
CA LEU A 218 2.53 0.05 7.55
C LEU A 218 1.83 -0.98 8.47
N GLY A 219 1.95 -0.78 9.79
CA GLY A 219 1.61 -1.77 10.82
C GLY A 219 0.12 -1.97 11.10
N ALA A 220 -0.76 -1.51 10.21
CA ALA A 220 -2.19 -1.76 10.29
C ALA A 220 -2.75 -1.76 8.86
N ALA A 221 -3.91 -2.39 8.66
CA ALA A 221 -4.67 -2.31 7.41
C ALA A 221 -5.20 -0.87 7.22
N VAL A 222 -4.30 0.08 6.95
CA VAL A 222 -4.58 1.49 6.68
C VAL A 222 -5.07 1.59 5.23
N PRO A 223 -6.14 2.35 4.92
CA PRO A 223 -6.59 2.50 3.53
C PRO A 223 -5.47 3.03 2.64
N ALA A 224 -5.49 2.70 1.35
CA ALA A 224 -4.39 3.02 0.43
C ALA A 224 -4.13 4.53 0.37
N SER A 225 -5.17 5.36 0.54
CA SER A 225 -5.10 6.82 0.63
C SER A 225 -4.27 7.31 1.83
N ALA A 226 -4.35 6.65 2.98
CA ALA A 226 -3.60 7.03 4.18
C ALA A 226 -2.12 6.59 4.15
N LEU A 227 -1.68 5.86 3.11
CA LEU A 227 -0.26 5.69 2.81
C LEU A 227 0.42 7.01 2.38
N PHE A 228 -0.35 8.06 2.02
CA PHE A 228 0.14 9.39 1.62
C PHE A 228 -0.23 10.53 2.53
N GLU A 229 -0.66 10.29 3.78
CA GLU A 229 -0.86 11.40 4.70
C GLU A 229 0.46 12.18 4.76
N ARG A 230 0.40 13.40 4.24
CA ARG A 230 1.54 14.25 3.90
C ARG A 230 2.43 14.30 5.13
N ILE A 231 3.71 13.96 5.02
CA ILE A 231 4.70 14.29 6.06
C ILE A 231 4.82 15.82 6.06
N ALA A 232 3.89 16.50 6.70
CA ALA A 232 4.16 17.81 7.27
C ALA A 232 5.34 17.64 8.24
N PRO A 233 6.24 18.62 8.37
CA PRO A 233 7.29 18.56 9.38
C PRO A 233 6.63 18.20 10.71
N LEU A 234 7.15 17.16 11.38
CA LEU A 234 6.63 16.59 12.62
C LEU A 234 6.25 17.68 13.63
N ASP A 235 5.00 18.15 13.59
CA ASP A 235 4.39 18.77 14.74
C ASP A 235 4.02 17.61 15.67
N MET A 236 4.87 17.43 16.67
CA MET A 236 4.66 16.55 17.81
C MET A 236 3.45 17.01 18.61
N ALA A 237 2.24 16.81 18.08
CA ALA A 237 0.94 16.80 18.77
C ALA A 237 -0.22 16.80 17.77
N THR A 238 -0.37 15.74 16.98
CA THR A 238 -1.73 15.30 16.63
C THR A 238 -2.05 14.15 17.57
N PRO A 239 -3.08 14.26 18.44
CA PRO A 239 -3.55 13.09 19.16
C PRO A 239 -4.01 12.10 18.09
N VAL A 240 -3.42 10.89 18.12
CA VAL A 240 -4.05 9.73 17.52
C VAL A 240 -5.47 9.71 18.10
N ASP A 241 -6.46 9.79 17.22
CA ASP A 241 -7.85 9.72 17.66
C ASP A 241 -8.08 8.31 18.22
N ASP A 242 -8.06 8.20 19.54
CA ASP A 242 -8.34 6.98 20.32
C ASP A 242 -9.79 6.48 20.11
N THR A 243 -10.56 7.14 19.23
CA THR A 243 -11.89 6.70 18.80
C THR A 243 -11.88 5.82 17.54
N LEU A 244 -10.71 5.47 16.99
CA LEU A 244 -10.55 4.34 16.05
C LEU A 244 -10.64 2.99 16.80
N THR A 245 -11.70 2.82 17.60
CA THR A 245 -12.19 1.48 17.91
C THR A 245 -12.61 0.84 16.59
N PRO A 246 -12.24 -0.42 16.29
CA PRO A 246 -12.84 -1.15 15.18
C PRO A 246 -14.34 -1.18 15.43
N GLN A 247 -15.08 -0.35 14.70
CA GLN A 247 -16.52 -0.44 14.69
C GLN A 247 -16.84 -1.68 13.87
N LEU A 248 -16.95 -2.81 14.57
CA LEU A 248 -17.69 -3.97 14.09
C LEU A 248 -19.15 -3.52 13.91
N SER A 249 -19.46 -2.92 12.75
CA SER A 249 -20.83 -2.80 12.31
C SER A 249 -21.26 -4.17 11.79
N LEU A 250 -21.93 -4.93 12.64
CA LEU A 250 -22.58 -6.17 12.23
C LEU A 250 -23.84 -5.80 11.42
N THR A 251 -23.69 -5.62 10.10
CA THR A 251 -24.82 -5.56 9.17
C THR A 251 -25.44 -6.95 9.06
N VAL A 252 -26.38 -7.26 9.95
CA VAL A 252 -27.18 -8.48 9.86
C VAL A 252 -28.14 -8.35 8.69
N GLY A 253 -27.78 -8.93 7.55
CA GLY A 253 -28.68 -9.04 6.40
C GLY A 253 -28.02 -8.90 5.02
N GLU A 254 -26.79 -8.41 4.93
CA GLU A 254 -26.04 -8.40 3.66
C GLU A 254 -25.27 -9.72 3.56
N ALA A 255 -25.56 -10.55 2.55
CA ALA A 255 -24.70 -11.68 2.23
C ALA A 255 -23.39 -11.11 1.68
N ILE A 256 -22.29 -11.21 2.44
CA ILE A 256 -20.96 -10.94 1.89
C ILE A 256 -20.74 -12.03 0.82
N PRO A 257 -20.52 -11.68 -0.45
CA PRO A 257 -20.22 -12.67 -1.47
C PRO A 257 -18.99 -13.48 -1.05
N ASP A 258 -18.96 -14.78 -1.36
CA ASP A 258 -17.78 -15.60 -1.08
C ASP A 258 -16.55 -14.95 -1.75
N PRO A 259 -15.40 -14.83 -1.07
CA PRO A 259 -14.22 -14.24 -1.67
C PRO A 259 -13.70 -15.12 -2.82
N ASP A 260 -13.26 -14.48 -3.91
CA ASP A 260 -12.63 -15.15 -5.03
C ASP A 260 -11.30 -15.76 -4.56
N ARG A 261 -11.31 -17.06 -4.28
CA ARG A 261 -10.16 -17.80 -3.76
C ARG A 261 -8.95 -17.71 -4.69
N SER A 262 -9.16 -17.65 -6.01
CA SER A 262 -8.07 -17.57 -6.98
C SER A 262 -7.36 -16.22 -6.86
N ARG A 263 -8.15 -15.15 -6.78
CA ARG A 263 -7.68 -13.77 -6.67
C ARG A 263 -7.01 -13.49 -5.33
N VAL A 264 -7.64 -13.89 -4.22
CA VAL A 264 -7.07 -13.77 -2.88
C VAL A 264 -5.82 -14.64 -2.75
N GLY A 265 -5.83 -15.87 -3.29
CA GLY A 265 -4.66 -16.74 -3.34
C GLY A 265 -3.49 -16.12 -4.09
N ARG A 266 -3.73 -15.49 -5.24
CA ARG A 266 -2.72 -14.73 -6.01
C ARG A 266 -2.08 -13.63 -5.17
N ILE A 267 -2.88 -12.82 -4.46
CA ILE A 267 -2.39 -11.77 -3.57
C ILE A 267 -1.48 -12.36 -2.47
N LEU A 268 -1.95 -13.42 -1.80
CA LEU A 268 -1.21 -14.09 -0.75
C LEU A 268 0.07 -14.75 -1.27
N SER A 269 0.06 -15.36 -2.46
CA SER A 269 1.25 -15.91 -3.11
C SER A 269 2.31 -14.84 -3.37
N VAL A 270 1.93 -13.61 -3.77
CA VAL A 270 2.90 -12.51 -3.94
C VAL A 270 3.55 -12.13 -2.61
N ALA A 271 2.79 -12.12 -1.51
CA ALA A 271 3.33 -11.88 -0.17
C ALA A 271 4.26 -13.01 0.29
N ALA A 272 3.86 -14.26 0.05
CA ALA A 272 4.64 -15.45 0.36
C ALA A 272 5.99 -15.43 -0.38
N LEU A 273 5.99 -15.20 -1.69
CA LEU A 273 7.22 -15.16 -2.50
C LEU A 273 8.19 -14.07 -2.05
N GLN A 274 7.69 -12.88 -1.65
CA GLN A 274 8.54 -11.82 -1.08
C GLN A 274 9.28 -12.25 0.18
N SER A 275 8.71 -13.19 0.94
CA SER A 275 9.31 -13.66 2.19
C SER A 275 10.43 -14.69 2.01
N LEU A 276 10.53 -15.31 0.82
CA LEU A 276 11.40 -16.45 0.56
C LEU A 276 12.88 -16.11 0.37
N GLN A 277 13.25 -14.83 0.22
CA GLN A 277 14.61 -14.21 0.28
C GLN A 277 15.81 -14.83 -0.48
N ASP A 278 15.82 -16.12 -0.84
CA ASP A 278 17.02 -16.88 -1.24
C ASP A 278 17.03 -17.27 -2.74
N THR A 279 16.07 -16.77 -3.52
CA THR A 279 15.82 -17.21 -4.91
C THR A 279 15.96 -16.11 -5.97
N GLY A 280 16.43 -14.92 -5.59
CA GLY A 280 16.91 -13.87 -6.51
C GLY A 280 16.01 -13.59 -7.72
N ALA A 281 16.58 -13.66 -8.93
CA ALA A 281 15.93 -13.29 -10.19
C ALA A 281 14.73 -14.17 -10.57
N ASP A 282 14.71 -15.45 -10.15
CA ASP A 282 13.60 -16.35 -10.44
C ASP A 282 12.35 -15.96 -9.64
N THR A 283 12.54 -15.44 -8.42
CA THR A 283 11.44 -14.91 -7.61
C THR A 283 10.90 -13.59 -8.14
N ASP A 284 11.76 -12.71 -8.64
CA ASP A 284 11.31 -11.48 -9.27
C ASP A 284 10.43 -11.77 -10.50
N ALA A 285 10.83 -12.74 -11.34
CA ALA A 285 10.02 -13.18 -12.48
C ALA A 285 8.70 -13.85 -12.04
N ALA A 286 8.73 -14.61 -10.94
CA ALA A 286 7.54 -15.23 -10.36
C ALA A 286 6.54 -14.20 -9.83
N ILE A 287 7.04 -13.20 -9.10
CA ILE A 287 6.25 -12.09 -8.58
C ILE A 287 5.65 -11.29 -9.75
N ASP A 288 6.44 -10.93 -10.75
CA ASP A 288 5.97 -10.22 -11.94
C ASP A 288 4.78 -10.94 -12.60
N SER A 289 4.91 -12.25 -12.80
CA SER A 289 3.82 -13.09 -13.34
C SER A 289 2.58 -13.13 -12.45
N LEU A 290 2.74 -13.02 -11.13
CA LEU A 290 1.62 -13.04 -10.20
C LEU A 290 0.95 -11.68 -10.05
N LEU A 291 1.69 -10.59 -10.23
CA LEU A 291 1.16 -9.23 -10.26
C LEU A 291 0.23 -9.02 -11.47
N SER A 292 0.47 -9.69 -12.60
CA SER A 292 -0.47 -9.67 -13.73
C SER A 292 -1.70 -10.56 -13.46
N ASP A 293 -2.89 -9.95 -13.45
CA ASP A 293 -4.17 -10.66 -13.38
C ASP A 293 -5.00 -10.43 -14.64
N PRO A 294 -5.02 -11.39 -15.59
CA PRO A 294 -5.71 -11.21 -16.87
C PRO A 294 -7.20 -10.96 -16.77
N MET A 295 -7.87 -11.31 -15.66
CA MET A 295 -9.28 -11.02 -15.47
C MET A 295 -9.49 -9.58 -15.04
N VAL A 296 -8.71 -9.09 -14.09
CA VAL A 296 -8.77 -7.69 -13.64
C VAL A 296 -8.29 -6.75 -14.73
N GLU A 297 -7.21 -7.07 -15.42
CA GLU A 297 -6.69 -6.32 -16.58
C GLU A 297 -7.75 -6.19 -17.67
N ARG A 298 -8.41 -7.30 -18.03
CA ARG A 298 -9.50 -7.28 -19.01
C ARG A 298 -10.69 -6.46 -18.54
N CYS A 299 -11.06 -6.55 -17.26
CA CYS A 299 -12.12 -5.75 -16.69
C CYS A 299 -11.81 -4.25 -16.81
N LEU A 300 -10.60 -3.84 -16.43
CA LEU A 300 -10.16 -2.44 -16.54
C LEU A 300 -10.04 -1.97 -18.00
N ALA A 301 -9.68 -2.85 -18.94
CA ALA A 301 -9.71 -2.55 -20.36
C ALA A 301 -11.14 -2.25 -20.86
N TRP A 302 -12.15 -2.98 -20.37
CA TRP A 302 -13.56 -2.67 -20.64
C TRP A 302 -13.97 -1.34 -20.03
N VAL A 303 -13.58 -1.07 -18.78
CA VAL A 303 -13.82 0.22 -18.12
C VAL A 303 -13.31 1.39 -18.96
N ARG A 304 -12.07 1.30 -19.46
CA ARG A 304 -11.49 2.33 -20.33
C ARG A 304 -12.34 2.52 -21.59
N LEU A 305 -12.76 1.43 -22.23
CA LEU A 305 -13.58 1.47 -23.44
C LEU A 305 -14.96 2.09 -23.17
N ASP A 306 -15.61 1.70 -22.08
CA ASP A 306 -16.94 2.17 -21.71
C ASP A 306 -16.93 3.67 -21.33
N LEU A 307 -15.89 4.10 -20.61
CA LEU A 307 -15.65 5.54 -20.36
C LEU A 307 -15.52 6.31 -21.68
N GLN A 308 -14.71 5.83 -22.62
CA GLN A 308 -14.55 6.46 -23.93
C GLN A 308 -15.86 6.50 -24.72
N GLN A 309 -16.64 5.41 -24.71
CA GLN A 309 -17.94 5.36 -25.39
C GLN A 309 -18.95 6.31 -24.77
N CYS A 310 -19.02 6.38 -23.44
CA CYS A 310 -19.89 7.32 -22.73
C CYS A 310 -19.52 8.77 -23.08
N VAL A 311 -18.24 9.11 -23.02
CA VAL A 311 -17.75 10.45 -23.39
C VAL A 311 -18.06 10.76 -24.85
N ALA A 312 -17.91 9.79 -25.76
CA ALA A 312 -18.20 9.97 -27.19
C ALA A 312 -19.69 10.20 -27.47
N ALA A 313 -20.56 9.49 -26.76
CA ALA A 313 -22.01 9.58 -26.90
C ALA A 313 -22.59 10.83 -26.23
N GLY A 314 -21.85 11.44 -25.30
CA GLY A 314 -22.30 12.60 -24.56
C GLY A 314 -22.62 13.81 -25.44
N HIS A 315 -23.74 14.46 -25.18
CA HIS A 315 -24.19 15.69 -25.81
C HIS A 315 -23.90 16.93 -24.96
N PHE A 316 -24.16 16.85 -23.66
CA PHE A 316 -24.05 17.97 -22.71
C PHE A 316 -22.91 17.78 -21.73
N LYS A 317 -22.35 18.87 -21.17
CA LYS A 317 -21.18 18.78 -20.29
C LYS A 317 -21.49 18.10 -18.95
N TYR A 318 -22.72 18.22 -18.43
CA TYR A 318 -23.09 17.52 -17.19
C TYR A 318 -23.03 15.98 -17.32
N GLU A 319 -23.11 15.45 -18.53
CA GLU A 319 -23.04 14.00 -18.79
C GLU A 319 -21.64 13.45 -18.52
N ASP A 320 -20.60 14.29 -18.57
CA ASP A 320 -19.24 13.89 -18.20
C ASP A 320 -19.16 13.50 -16.72
N SER A 321 -19.93 14.18 -15.86
CA SER A 321 -20.06 13.81 -14.44
C SER A 321 -20.67 12.42 -14.28
N PHE A 322 -21.61 12.04 -15.14
CA PHE A 322 -22.17 10.69 -15.15
C PHE A 322 -21.14 9.67 -15.66
N CYS A 323 -20.43 9.96 -16.75
CA CYS A 323 -19.38 9.07 -17.28
C CYS A 323 -18.26 8.84 -16.25
N ILE A 324 -17.87 9.86 -15.49
CA ILE A 324 -16.92 9.74 -14.39
C ILE A 324 -17.47 8.81 -13.30
N ALA A 325 -18.70 9.05 -12.87
CA ALA A 325 -19.33 8.27 -11.81
C ALA A 325 -19.42 6.79 -12.16
N GLU A 326 -19.99 6.47 -13.32
CA GLU A 326 -20.27 5.08 -13.70
C GLU A 326 -18.99 4.36 -14.12
N HIS A 327 -18.27 4.89 -15.11
CA HIS A 327 -17.19 4.14 -15.74
C HIS A 327 -15.84 4.44 -15.10
N ALA A 328 -15.51 5.70 -14.79
CA ALA A 328 -14.21 6.01 -14.18
C ALA A 328 -14.13 5.66 -12.69
N LEU A 329 -15.24 5.35 -12.01
CA LEU A 329 -15.22 5.07 -10.57
C LEU A 329 -15.96 3.77 -10.22
N LEU A 330 -17.26 3.69 -10.49
CA LEU A 330 -18.06 2.53 -10.07
C LEU A 330 -17.59 1.23 -10.71
N ASP A 331 -17.40 1.21 -12.03
CA ASP A 331 -16.94 0.02 -12.73
C ASP A 331 -15.49 -0.36 -12.34
N VAL A 332 -14.62 0.63 -12.10
CA VAL A 332 -13.28 0.38 -11.53
C VAL A 332 -13.38 -0.34 -10.18
N SER A 333 -14.25 0.15 -9.28
CA SER A 333 -14.45 -0.49 -7.96
C SER A 333 -14.98 -1.92 -8.05
N ARG A 334 -15.71 -2.26 -9.12
CA ARG A 334 -16.19 -3.62 -9.38
C ARG A 334 -15.06 -4.51 -9.87
N CYS A 335 -14.19 -4.00 -10.75
CA CYS A 335 -13.03 -4.75 -11.24
C CYS A 335 -12.05 -5.12 -10.13
N LEU A 336 -11.83 -4.21 -9.17
CA LEU A 336 -10.86 -4.33 -8.08
C LEU A 336 -11.41 -5.02 -6.83
N ASP A 337 -12.64 -5.53 -6.86
CA ASP A 337 -13.23 -6.24 -5.72
C ASP A 337 -12.58 -7.61 -5.49
N THR A 338 -12.61 -8.09 -4.25
CA THR A 338 -12.17 -9.45 -3.89
C THR A 338 -13.32 -10.44 -3.80
N ALA A 339 -14.56 -9.97 -3.87
CA ALA A 339 -15.76 -10.78 -3.95
C ALA A 339 -15.81 -11.62 -5.24
N ASP A 340 -16.30 -12.85 -5.14
CA ASP A 340 -16.69 -13.65 -6.30
C ASP A 340 -17.99 -13.09 -6.88
N THR A 341 -17.92 -12.51 -8.08
CA THR A 341 -19.08 -11.91 -8.77
C THR A 341 -19.66 -12.86 -9.83
N SER A 342 -19.41 -14.17 -9.74
CA SER A 342 -20.00 -15.14 -10.66
C SER A 342 -21.51 -15.33 -10.38
N GLU A 343 -22.33 -14.41 -10.88
CA GLU A 343 -23.76 -14.62 -11.14
C GLU A 343 -24.04 -14.57 -12.65
#